data_AF-A0A536S972-F1
#
_entry.id   AF-A0A536S972-F1
#
_cell.length_a   1.000
_cell.length_b   1.000
_cell.length_c   1.000
_cell.angle_alpha   90.00
_cell.angle_beta   90.00
_cell.angle_gamma   90.00
#
_symmetry.space_group_name_H-M   'P 1'
#
loop_
_entity.id
_entity.type
_entity.pdbx_description
1 polymer ?
#
loop_
_entity_poly.entity_id
_entity_poly.type
_entity_poly.pdbx_seq_one_letter_code
_entity_poly.pdbx_strand_id
1 'polypeptide(L)'
;MQRIRGSADEVRALAPSALESWRYIRENVLERGIVDQRIKELCFRYLANDLGITDLDRFEGRERAALEWTDAIAYDSDRATDALWERLHRHFTEPELVDLGCAIGFELGQQHWRRSVGIAARD
;
A
#
# COMPACT_ATOMS: atom_id res chain seq x y z
N MET A 1 6.24 -7.96 21.29
CA MET A 1 5.22 -8.59 22.16
C MET A 1 3.85 -8.10 21.73
N GLN A 2 2.91 -9.01 21.51
CA GLN A 2 1.56 -8.66 21.04
C GLN A 2 0.80 -7.85 22.11
N ARG A 3 0.19 -6.74 21.70
CA ARG A 3 -0.54 -5.80 22.58
C ARG A 3 -2.04 -6.11 22.64
N ILE A 4 -2.61 -6.62 21.54
CA ILE A 4 -4.00 -7.11 21.47
C ILE A 4 -3.94 -8.53 20.91
N ARG A 5 -4.44 -9.51 21.67
CA ARG A 5 -4.36 -10.94 21.30
C ARG A 5 -5.24 -11.27 20.09
N GLY A 6 -4.74 -12.16 19.24
CA GLY A 6 -5.47 -12.69 18.06
C GLY A 6 -4.82 -12.31 16.72
N SER A 7 -5.36 -12.82 15.63
CA SER A 7 -5.04 -12.39 14.26
C SER A 7 -5.52 -10.96 14.01
N ALA A 8 -5.08 -10.34 12.90
CA ALA A 8 -5.52 -8.99 12.55
C ALA A 8 -7.05 -8.88 12.38
N ASP A 9 -7.69 -9.90 11.81
CA ASP A 9 -9.15 -9.94 11.65
C ASP A 9 -9.86 -10.19 13.00
N GLU A 10 -9.32 -11.02 13.89
CA GLU A 10 -9.86 -11.20 15.25
C GLU A 10 -9.77 -9.91 16.07
N VAL A 11 -8.66 -9.18 15.98
CA VAL A 11 -8.51 -7.88 16.65
C VAL A 11 -9.51 -6.86 16.11
N ARG A 12 -9.72 -6.82 14.79
CA ARG A 12 -10.75 -5.96 14.19
C ARG A 12 -12.17 -6.37 14.58
N ALA A 13 -12.43 -7.66 14.77
CA ALA A 13 -13.75 -8.17 15.15
C ALA A 13 -14.24 -7.62 16.51
N LEU A 14 -13.33 -7.12 17.36
CA LEU A 14 -13.69 -6.38 18.57
C LEU A 14 -14.51 -5.10 18.28
N ALA A 15 -14.40 -4.56 17.06
CA ALA A 15 -15.23 -3.48 16.52
C ALA A 15 -15.82 -3.89 15.16
N PRO A 16 -17.05 -4.45 15.12
CA PRO A 16 -17.60 -5.09 13.92
C PRO A 16 -17.60 -4.20 12.66
N SER A 17 -17.90 -2.91 12.79
CA SER A 17 -17.87 -1.95 11.68
C SER A 17 -16.47 -1.75 11.08
N ALA A 18 -15.42 -1.85 11.91
CA ALA A 18 -14.04 -1.79 11.46
C ALA A 18 -13.65 -3.05 10.67
N LEU A 19 -14.10 -4.23 11.11
CA LEU A 19 -13.88 -5.48 10.38
C LEU A 19 -14.61 -5.49 9.03
N GLU A 20 -15.87 -5.08 9.01
CA GLU A 20 -16.67 -5.00 7.78
C GLU A 20 -16.03 -4.05 6.76
N SER A 21 -15.68 -2.84 7.20
CA SER A 21 -15.01 -1.84 6.35
C SER A 21 -13.67 -2.36 5.82
N TRP A 22 -12.88 -3.02 6.67
CA TRP A 22 -11.61 -3.61 6.27
C TRP A 22 -11.78 -4.70 5.21
N ARG A 23 -12.75 -5.60 5.39
CA ARG A 23 -13.03 -6.67 4.41
C ARG A 23 -13.43 -6.08 3.06
N TYR A 24 -14.28 -5.06 3.06
CA TYR A 24 -14.67 -4.37 1.84
C TYR A 24 -13.47 -3.75 1.13
N ILE A 25 -12.62 -3.01 1.86
CA ILE A 25 -11.40 -2.39 1.31
C ILE A 25 -10.44 -3.45 0.78
N ARG A 26 -10.17 -4.50 1.55
CA ARG A 26 -9.27 -5.58 1.17
C ARG A 26 -9.72 -6.22 -0.14
N GLU A 27 -10.99 -6.61 -0.22
CA GLU A 27 -11.54 -7.25 -1.42
C GLU A 27 -11.55 -6.31 -2.62
N ASN A 28 -12.08 -5.11 -2.48
CA ASN A 28 -12.43 -4.27 -3.63
C ASN A 28 -11.32 -3.31 -4.06
N VAL A 29 -10.39 -2.96 -3.17
CA VAL A 29 -9.28 -2.04 -3.47
C VAL A 29 -7.96 -2.79 -3.49
N LEU A 30 -7.66 -3.60 -2.47
CA LEU A 30 -6.34 -4.23 -2.36
C LEU A 30 -6.18 -5.47 -3.25
N GLU A 31 -7.24 -6.28 -3.43
CA GLU A 31 -7.19 -7.56 -4.15
C GLU A 31 -7.84 -7.51 -5.54
N ARG A 32 -8.94 -6.75 -5.70
CA ARG A 32 -9.73 -6.70 -6.95
C ARG A 32 -9.92 -5.30 -7.51
N GLY A 33 -9.01 -4.38 -7.19
CA GLY A 33 -9.01 -3.04 -7.77
C GLY A 33 -8.56 -3.04 -9.24
N ILE A 34 -8.35 -1.84 -9.78
CA ILE A 34 -8.17 -1.60 -11.22
C ILE A 34 -6.73 -1.87 -11.69
N VAL A 35 -5.73 -1.41 -10.93
CA VAL A 35 -4.31 -1.54 -11.28
C VAL A 35 -3.88 -3.00 -11.18
N ASP A 36 -3.02 -3.41 -12.11
CA ASP A 36 -2.34 -4.71 -12.08
C ASP A 36 -1.86 -5.05 -10.65
N GLN A 37 -2.34 -6.17 -10.14
CA GLN A 37 -2.04 -6.63 -8.78
C GLN A 37 -0.54 -6.76 -8.52
N ARG A 38 0.28 -7.03 -9.54
CA ARG A 38 1.75 -7.12 -9.41
C ARG A 38 2.37 -5.78 -9.05
N ILE A 39 1.83 -4.67 -9.56
CA ILE A 39 2.29 -3.31 -9.20
C ILE A 39 1.89 -2.98 -7.78
N LYS A 40 0.65 -3.30 -7.37
CA LYS A 40 0.20 -3.12 -5.98
C LYS A 40 1.08 -3.91 -5.02
N GLU A 41 1.32 -5.19 -5.31
CA GLU A 41 2.15 -6.06 -4.49
C GLU A 41 3.59 -5.54 -4.36
N LEU A 42 4.15 -5.01 -5.45
CA LEU A 42 5.46 -4.37 -5.43
C LEU A 42 5.49 -3.18 -4.45
N CYS A 43 4.48 -2.30 -4.50
CA CYS A 43 4.36 -1.17 -3.58
C CYS A 43 4.14 -1.63 -2.13
N PHE A 44 3.31 -2.66 -1.91
CA PHE A 44 3.02 -3.20 -0.57
C PHE A 44 4.25 -3.83 0.07
N ARG A 45 5.11 -4.51 -0.71
CA ARG A 45 6.39 -5.04 -0.24
C ARG A 45 7.39 -3.92 0.06
N TYR A 46 7.38 -2.84 -0.72
CA TYR A 46 8.18 -1.66 -0.42
C TYR A 46 7.79 -1.06 0.95
N LEU A 47 6.49 -0.86 1.22
CA LEU A 47 5.98 -0.43 2.53
C LEU A 47 6.31 -1.42 3.67
N ALA A 48 6.47 -2.69 3.33
CA ALA A 48 6.86 -3.73 4.27
C ALA A 48 8.35 -3.68 4.65
N ASN A 49 9.15 -2.82 4.00
CA ASN A 49 10.61 -2.77 4.07
C ASN A 49 11.26 -4.08 3.58
N ASP A 50 10.73 -4.67 2.51
CA ASP A 50 11.34 -5.83 1.87
C ASP A 50 12.72 -5.46 1.30
N LEU A 51 13.75 -6.20 1.73
CA LEU A 51 15.14 -5.97 1.33
C LEU A 51 15.35 -6.07 -0.20
N GLY A 52 14.51 -6.85 -0.88
CA GLY A 52 14.55 -6.99 -2.34
C GLY A 52 14.13 -5.73 -3.12
N ILE A 53 13.60 -4.71 -2.44
CA ILE A 53 13.07 -3.47 -3.03
C ILE A 53 13.77 -2.23 -2.42
N THR A 54 14.91 -2.42 -1.76
CA THR A 54 15.68 -1.32 -1.16
C THR A 54 16.45 -0.48 -2.17
N ASP A 55 16.85 -1.10 -3.29
CA ASP A 55 17.49 -0.42 -4.40
C ASP A 55 16.47 -0.15 -5.50
N LEU A 56 15.92 1.07 -5.49
CA LEU A 56 14.94 1.48 -6.48
C LEU A 56 15.55 1.56 -7.89
N ASP A 57 16.87 1.70 -8.05
CA ASP A 57 17.52 1.91 -9.36
C ASP A 57 17.47 0.66 -10.24
N ARG A 58 17.06 -0.47 -9.66
CA ARG A 58 16.78 -1.73 -10.36
C ARG A 58 15.43 -1.75 -11.08
N PHE A 59 14.59 -0.73 -10.85
CA PHE A 59 13.27 -0.61 -11.46
C PHE A 59 13.27 0.54 -12.45
N GLU A 60 12.51 0.37 -13.53
CA GLU A 60 12.33 1.39 -14.56
C GLU A 60 10.84 1.55 -14.92
N GLY A 61 10.53 2.58 -15.70
CA GLY A 61 9.20 2.81 -16.26
C GLY A 61 8.07 2.79 -15.21
N ARG A 62 7.08 1.93 -15.46
CA ARG A 62 5.84 1.81 -14.66
C ARG A 62 6.11 1.41 -13.21
N GLU A 63 7.02 0.47 -12.99
CA GLU A 63 7.36 -0.02 -11.64
C GLU A 63 8.08 1.06 -10.82
N ARG A 64 9.06 1.73 -11.43
CA ARG A 64 9.80 2.81 -10.78
C ARG A 64 8.89 3.98 -10.40
N ALA A 65 8.02 4.40 -11.30
CA ALA A 65 7.08 5.50 -11.04
C ALA A 65 6.13 5.17 -9.88
N ALA A 66 5.62 3.94 -9.81
CA ALA A 66 4.77 3.49 -8.70
C ALA A 66 5.52 3.47 -7.36
N LEU A 67 6.77 2.99 -7.34
CA LEU A 67 7.58 2.92 -6.13
C LEU A 67 7.99 4.31 -5.60
N GLU A 68 8.38 5.23 -6.47
CA GLU A 68 8.67 6.61 -6.07
C GLU A 68 7.43 7.33 -5.55
N TRP A 69 6.26 7.06 -6.15
CA TRP A 69 5.01 7.61 -5.62
C TRP A 69 4.62 6.97 -4.29
N THR A 70 4.92 5.68 -4.10
CA THR A 70 4.75 4.99 -2.81
C THR A 70 5.66 5.61 -1.73
N ASP A 71 6.92 5.90 -2.03
CA ASP A 71 7.84 6.62 -1.14
C ASP A 71 7.30 8.00 -0.76
N ALA A 72 6.83 8.78 -1.75
CA ALA A 72 6.23 10.09 -1.53
C ALA A 72 5.01 9.99 -0.60
N ILE A 73 4.07 9.07 -0.85
CA ILE A 73 2.89 8.87 0.01
C ILE A 73 3.29 8.46 1.44
N ALA A 74 4.30 7.61 1.58
CA ALA A 74 4.69 7.05 2.87
C ALA A 74 5.47 8.03 3.75
N TYR A 75 6.30 8.89 3.16
CA TYR A 75 7.30 9.66 3.89
C TYR A 75 7.23 11.18 3.70
N ASP A 76 6.91 11.65 2.49
CA ASP A 76 6.90 13.08 2.17
C ASP A 76 6.13 13.34 0.88
N SER A 77 4.89 13.84 1.02
CA SER A 77 4.01 14.08 -0.12
C SER A 77 4.54 15.12 -1.09
N ASP A 78 5.42 16.03 -0.64
CA ASP A 78 6.00 17.06 -1.51
C ASP A 78 6.96 16.46 -2.55
N ARG A 79 7.40 15.21 -2.35
CA ARG A 79 8.17 14.44 -3.35
C ARG A 79 7.32 14.02 -4.56
N ALA A 80 5.99 14.11 -4.49
CA ALA A 80 5.10 13.92 -5.62
C ALA A 80 5.10 15.14 -6.55
N THR A 81 6.28 15.47 -7.06
CA THR A 81 6.54 16.61 -7.96
C THR A 81 5.82 16.47 -9.30
N ASP A 82 5.70 17.57 -10.06
CA ASP A 82 5.13 17.57 -11.41
C ASP A 82 5.83 16.56 -12.34
N ALA A 83 7.16 16.43 -12.24
CA ALA A 83 7.91 15.47 -13.02
C ALA A 83 7.55 14.01 -12.69
N LEU A 84 7.24 13.70 -11.43
CA LEU A 84 6.72 12.39 -11.05
C LEU A 84 5.30 12.19 -11.60
N TRP A 85 4.42 13.19 -11.47
CA TRP A 85 3.06 13.14 -12.02
C TRP A 85 3.04 12.95 -13.54
N GLU A 86 3.92 13.61 -14.28
CA GLU A 86 4.07 13.39 -15.72
C GLU A 86 4.45 11.94 -16.04
N ARG A 87 5.34 11.32 -15.25
CA ARG A 87 5.70 9.91 -15.41
C ARG A 87 4.55 8.97 -15.05
N LEU A 88 3.82 9.29 -13.99
CA LEU A 88 2.63 8.55 -13.57
C LEU A 88 1.58 8.54 -14.69
N HIS A 89 1.25 9.70 -15.26
CA HIS A 89 0.31 9.81 -16.39
C HIS A 89 0.80 9.14 -17.69
N ARG A 90 2.11 8.93 -17.87
CA ARG A 90 2.62 8.13 -18.99
C ARG A 90 2.41 6.62 -18.82
N HIS A 91 2.20 6.14 -17.59
CA HIS A 91 2.17 4.71 -17.29
C HIS A 91 0.83 4.21 -16.72
N PHE A 92 -0.01 5.12 -16.25
CA PHE A 92 -1.28 4.83 -15.60
C PHE A 92 -2.36 5.79 -16.08
N THR A 93 -3.57 5.27 -16.21
CA THR A 93 -4.78 6.08 -16.38
C THR A 93 -5.18 6.74 -15.06
N GLU A 94 -6.00 7.79 -15.09
CA GLU A 94 -6.49 8.44 -13.86
C GLU A 94 -7.24 7.48 -12.91
N PRO A 95 -8.12 6.57 -13.40
CA PRO A 95 -8.74 5.56 -12.52
C PRO A 95 -7.72 4.62 -11.87
N GLU A 96 -6.67 4.23 -12.60
CA GLU A 96 -5.58 3.43 -12.04
C GLU A 96 -4.80 4.21 -10.98
N LEU A 97 -4.54 5.50 -11.18
CA LEU A 97 -3.84 6.31 -10.18
C LEU A 97 -4.66 6.45 -8.90
N VAL A 98 -5.97 6.69 -9.01
CA VAL A 98 -6.87 6.72 -7.84
C VAL A 98 -6.85 5.38 -7.11
N ASP A 99 -6.98 4.27 -7.83
CA ASP A 99 -6.95 2.92 -7.26
C ASP A 99 -5.61 2.60 -6.58
N LEU A 100 -4.48 2.89 -7.23
CA LEU A 100 -3.14 2.63 -6.70
C LEU A 100 -2.85 3.50 -5.47
N GLY A 101 -3.16 4.80 -5.52
CA GLY A 101 -2.96 5.70 -4.39
C GLY A 101 -3.78 5.29 -3.16
N CYS A 102 -5.05 4.93 -3.35
CA CYS A 102 -5.90 4.38 -2.30
C CYS A 102 -5.34 3.06 -1.75
N ALA A 103 -4.92 2.14 -2.63
CA ALA A 103 -4.34 0.87 -2.23
C ALA A 103 -3.08 1.07 -1.36
N ILE A 104 -2.17 1.97 -1.78
CA ILE A 104 -0.97 2.34 -1.02
C ILE A 104 -1.35 2.89 0.36
N GLY A 105 -2.28 3.86 0.43
CA GLY A 105 -2.69 4.48 1.69
C GLY A 105 -3.33 3.48 2.67
N PHE A 106 -4.21 2.62 2.18
CA PHE A 106 -4.86 1.60 3.02
C PHE A 106 -3.87 0.54 3.50
N GLU A 107 -2.97 0.07 2.63
CA GLU A 107 -1.94 -0.88 3.01
C GLU A 107 -0.95 -0.28 4.02
N LEU A 108 -0.51 0.96 3.82
CA LEU A 108 0.38 1.69 4.74
C LEU A 108 -0.23 1.75 6.16
N GLY A 109 -1.47 2.23 6.25
CA GLY A 109 -2.20 2.33 7.51
C GLY A 109 -2.38 0.96 8.17
N GLN A 110 -2.74 -0.07 7.39
CA GLN A 110 -2.85 -1.44 7.86
C GLN A 110 -1.53 -1.94 8.45
N GLN A 111 -0.43 -1.86 7.70
CA GLN A 111 0.85 -2.41 8.12
C GLN A 111 1.38 -1.71 9.37
N HIS A 112 1.24 -0.38 9.46
CA HIS A 112 1.65 0.37 10.65
C HIS A 112 0.81 0.03 11.88
N TRP A 113 -0.52 -0.05 11.72
CA TRP A 113 -1.40 -0.43 12.80
C TRP A 113 -1.11 -1.86 13.30
N ARG A 114 -0.92 -2.83 12.40
CA ARG A 114 -0.55 -4.21 12.78
C ARG A 114 0.71 -4.24 13.62
N ARG A 115 1.77 -3.55 13.16
CA ARG A 115 3.04 -3.46 13.90
C ARG A 115 2.86 -2.84 15.29
N SER A 116 2.06 -1.77 15.40
CA SER A 116 1.85 -1.07 16.68
C SER A 116 1.11 -1.93 17.71
N VAL A 117 0.25 -2.85 17.27
CA VAL A 117 -0.42 -3.84 18.14
C VAL A 117 0.36 -5.17 18.26
N GLY A 118 1.54 -5.27 17.66
CA GLY A 118 2.44 -6.41 17.75
C GLY A 118 2.07 -7.62 16.89
N ILE A 119 1.40 -7.38 15.76
CA ILE A 119 1.13 -8.33 14.68
C ILE A 119 2.14 -8.07 13.56
N ALA A 120 2.53 -9.10 12.80
CA ALA A 120 3.37 -8.94 11.60
C ALA A 120 2.74 -7.91 10.63
N ALA A 121 3.53 -7.21 9.83
CA ALA A 121 3.00 -6.17 8.93
C ALA A 121 2.04 -6.75 7.88
N ARG A 122 2.38 -7.95 7.39
CA ARG A 122 1.66 -8.71 6.37
C ARG A 122 1.50 -10.16 6.85
N ASP A 123 0.65 -10.93 6.19
CA ASP A 123 0.47 -12.37 6.48
C ASP A 123 1.49 -13.22 5.72
#